data_AF-A0AAV9Y1Z3-F1
#
_entry.id   AF-A0AAV9Y1Z3-F1
#
_cell.length_a   1.000
_cell.length_b   1.000
_cell.length_c   1.000
_cell.angle_alpha   90.00
_cell.angle_beta   90.00
_cell.angle_gamma   90.00
#
_symmetry.space_group_name_H-M   'P 1'
#
loop_
_entity.id
_entity.type
_entity.pdbx_description
1 polymer ?
#
loop_
_entity_poly.entity_id
_entity_poly.type
_entity_poly.pdbx_seq_one_letter_code
_entity_poly.pdbx_strand_id
1 'polypeptide(L)'
;MGRKKRKGSEIKPFCYYCNREFGDEKVLKQHQKVRHFKCLYCSRKLSTVSGLIVHMLQVHKETLSRIPNAIPGRDIPDIVINGMKGVPAELLAEKKKEQTIEKDIKRDNKDYNPHGNKMLSLMNAVAKDFVRKNRDIRVPGMCNGAERNRRFR
;
A
#
# COMPACT_ATOMS: atom_id res chain seq x y z
N MET A 1 14.13 9.84 -33.28
CA MET A 1 14.49 9.88 -31.85
C MET A 1 13.51 10.77 -31.09
N GLY A 2 12.31 10.29 -30.77
CA GLY A 2 11.30 11.04 -30.03
C GLY A 2 11.51 10.88 -28.53
N ARG A 3 12.16 11.85 -27.87
CA ARG A 3 12.21 11.92 -26.40
C ARG A 3 10.78 12.14 -25.89
N LYS A 4 10.12 11.05 -25.48
CA LYS A 4 8.84 11.07 -24.77
C LYS A 4 9.06 11.87 -23.48
N LYS A 5 8.66 13.14 -23.49
CA LYS A 5 8.66 14.04 -22.34
C LYS A 5 7.94 13.29 -21.23
N ARG A 6 8.69 12.74 -20.26
CA ARG A 6 8.11 12.09 -19.09
C ARG A 6 7.26 13.18 -18.44
N LYS A 7 5.93 13.07 -18.54
CA LYS A 7 5.00 13.86 -17.72
C LYS A 7 5.59 13.83 -16.31
N GLY A 8 5.77 15.02 -15.75
CA GLY A 8 6.63 15.27 -14.60
C GLY A 8 6.36 14.28 -13.49
N SER A 9 7.34 14.16 -12.59
CA SER A 9 7.21 13.50 -11.29
C SER A 9 5.97 14.00 -10.53
N GLU A 10 4.81 13.49 -10.91
CA GLU A 10 3.56 13.62 -10.19
C GLU A 10 3.78 12.83 -8.91
N ILE A 11 3.80 13.56 -7.80
CA ILE A 11 3.83 12.98 -6.46
C ILE A 11 2.69 11.96 -6.44
N LYS A 12 3.02 10.71 -6.11
CA LYS A 12 1.99 9.68 -5.98
C LYS A 12 0.89 10.18 -5.02
N PRO A 13 -0.38 10.20 -5.44
CA PRO A 13 -1.45 10.68 -4.59
C PRO A 13 -1.48 9.85 -3.30
N PHE A 14 -1.55 10.50 -2.14
CA PHE A 14 -1.58 9.83 -0.85
C PHE A 14 -2.75 10.34 0.00
N CYS A 15 -3.19 9.49 0.94
CA CYS A 15 -4.23 9.86 1.88
C CYS A 15 -3.63 10.61 3.07
N TYR A 16 -4.14 11.82 3.34
CA TYR A 16 -3.74 12.62 4.49
C TYR A 16 -4.00 11.93 5.85
N TYR A 17 -5.10 11.18 5.95
CA TYR A 17 -5.55 10.58 7.22
C TYR A 17 -4.82 9.29 7.59
N CYS A 18 -4.32 8.52 6.62
CA CYS A 18 -3.65 7.22 6.87
C CYS A 18 -2.30 7.06 6.16
N ASN A 19 -1.79 8.11 5.52
CA ASN A 19 -0.53 8.15 4.77
C ASN A 19 -0.36 7.06 3.68
N ARG A 20 -1.45 6.40 3.26
CA ARG A 20 -1.40 5.39 2.20
C ARG A 20 -1.20 6.04 0.84
N GLU A 21 -0.29 5.49 0.05
CA GLU A 21 -0.02 5.90 -1.33
C GLU A 21 -0.94 5.16 -2.30
N PHE A 22 -1.36 5.86 -3.36
CA PHE A 22 -2.22 5.35 -4.43
C PHE A 22 -1.61 5.68 -5.78
N GLY A 23 -1.94 4.88 -6.80
CA GLY A 23 -1.56 5.18 -8.19
C GLY A 23 -2.39 6.31 -8.79
N ASP A 24 -3.67 6.40 -8.40
CA ASP A 24 -4.64 7.30 -9.00
C ASP A 24 -5.40 8.13 -7.96
N GLU A 25 -5.70 9.39 -8.29
CA GLU A 25 -6.51 10.27 -7.44
C GLU A 25 -7.95 9.74 -7.27
N LYS A 26 -8.51 9.07 -8.29
CA LYS A 26 -9.84 8.46 -8.21
C LYS A 26 -9.89 7.37 -7.14
N VAL A 27 -8.86 6.53 -7.07
CA VAL A 27 -8.74 5.46 -6.07
C VAL A 27 -8.54 6.06 -4.68
N LEU A 28 -7.77 7.14 -4.55
CA LEU A 28 -7.62 7.88 -3.30
C LEU A 28 -8.98 8.42 -2.79
N LYS A 29 -9.77 9.06 -3.66
CA LYS A 29 -11.10 9.58 -3.30
C LYS A 29 -12.05 8.44 -2.86
N GLN A 30 -12.05 7.33 -3.59
CA GLN A 30 -12.81 6.13 -3.22
C GLN A 30 -12.39 5.62 -1.83
N HIS A 31 -11.08 5.56 -1.56
CA HIS A 31 -10.53 5.15 -0.29
C HIS A 31 -10.99 6.05 0.86
N GLN A 32 -10.93 7.37 0.69
CA GLN A 32 -11.41 8.34 1.69
C GLN A 32 -12.89 8.10 2.05
N LYS A 33 -13.75 7.90 1.03
CA LYS A 33 -15.18 7.63 1.20
C LYS A 33 -15.49 6.36 1.99
N VAL A 34 -14.75 5.27 1.76
CA VAL A 34 -15.05 3.97 2.41
C VAL A 34 -14.38 3.81 3.78
N ARG A 35 -13.23 4.46 4.00
CA ARG A 35 -12.44 4.29 5.25
C ARG A 35 -12.66 5.40 6.27
N HIS A 36 -12.63 6.66 5.82
CA HIS A 36 -12.61 7.82 6.72
C HIS A 36 -13.99 8.47 6.84
N PHE A 37 -14.76 8.51 5.75
CA PHE A 37 -16.09 9.13 5.73
C PHE A 37 -17.23 8.15 6.00
N LYS A 38 -17.00 7.19 6.91
CA LYS A 38 -17.99 6.21 7.34
C LYS A 38 -18.56 6.63 8.69
N CYS A 39 -19.88 6.79 8.77
CA CYS A 39 -20.59 6.96 10.04
C CYS A 39 -20.46 5.71 10.92
N LEU A 40 -20.23 5.87 12.22
CA LEU A 40 -20.15 4.76 13.17
C LEU A 40 -21.52 4.20 13.56
N TYR A 41 -22.57 5.04 13.56
CA TYR A 41 -23.92 4.65 13.99
C TYR A 41 -24.73 3.96 12.88
N CYS A 42 -24.80 4.56 11.69
CA CYS A 42 -25.62 4.02 10.59
C CYS A 42 -24.79 3.46 9.43
N SER A 43 -23.46 3.42 9.54
CA SER A 43 -22.54 2.92 8.49
C SER A 43 -22.69 3.60 7.13
N ARG A 44 -23.37 4.75 7.06
CA ARG A 44 -23.53 5.55 5.85
C ARG A 44 -22.18 6.13 5.42
N LYS A 45 -21.91 6.09 4.12
CA LYS A 45 -20.66 6.55 3.49
C LYS A 45 -20.89 7.89 2.80
N LEU A 46 -20.16 8.92 3.21
CA LEU A 46 -20.29 10.29 2.72
C LEU A 46 -19.10 10.65 1.83
N SER A 47 -19.27 11.61 0.92
CA SER A 47 -18.21 11.99 -0.03
C SER A 47 -17.27 13.08 0.51
N THR A 48 -17.66 13.78 1.57
CA THR A 48 -16.94 14.93 2.14
C THR A 48 -16.95 14.88 3.66
N VAL A 49 -15.92 15.47 4.29
CA VAL A 49 -15.82 15.62 5.75
C VAL A 49 -17.01 16.43 6.28
N SER A 50 -17.29 17.59 5.68
CA SER A 50 -18.42 18.44 6.07
C SER A 50 -19.76 17.72 5.95
N GLY A 51 -19.91 16.86 4.95
CA GLY A 51 -21.10 16.02 4.80
C GLY A 51 -21.26 15.00 5.93
N LEU A 52 -20.14 14.49 6.46
CA LEU A 52 -20.17 13.60 7.64
C LEU A 52 -20.52 14.37 8.92
N ILE A 53 -19.98 15.58 9.11
CA ILE A 53 -20.31 16.45 10.27
C ILE A 53 -21.80 16.77 10.28
N VAL A 54 -22.33 17.28 9.17
CA VAL A 54 -23.76 17.61 9.03
C VAL A 54 -24.61 16.36 9.20
N HIS A 55 -24.19 15.22 8.66
CA HIS A 55 -24.90 13.96 8.84
C HIS A 55 -24.99 13.55 10.32
N MET A 56 -23.93 13.73 11.11
CA MET A 56 -23.97 13.41 12.54
C MET A 56 -24.86 14.39 13.30
N LEU A 57 -24.75 15.68 13.00
CA LEU A 57 -25.58 16.71 13.63
C LEU A 57 -27.07 16.54 13.32
N GLN A 58 -27.42 16.21 12.07
CA GLN A 58 -28.82 16.15 11.64
C GLN A 58 -29.50 14.81 11.95
N VAL A 59 -28.79 13.69 11.78
CA VAL A 59 -29.38 12.34 11.92
C VAL A 59 -29.16 11.78 13.33
N HIS A 60 -27.99 12.02 13.91
CA HIS A 60 -27.61 11.47 15.20
C HIS A 60 -27.65 12.51 16.34
N LYS A 61 -27.81 13.80 16.01
CA LYS A 61 -27.78 14.92 16.97
C LYS A 61 -26.48 14.97 17.80
N GLU A 62 -25.38 14.53 17.20
CA GLU A 62 -24.06 14.49 17.82
C GLU A 62 -23.05 15.31 17.03
N THR A 63 -22.09 15.91 17.74
CA THR A 63 -20.97 16.64 17.15
C THR A 63 -19.81 15.69 16.86
N LEU A 64 -19.34 15.65 15.61
CA LEU A 64 -18.10 14.96 15.28
C LEU A 64 -16.90 15.81 15.63
N SER A 65 -16.20 15.43 16.70
CA SER A 65 -14.93 16.05 17.09
C SER A 65 -13.72 15.48 16.35
N ARG A 66 -13.77 14.20 15.94
CA ARG A 66 -12.64 13.49 15.32
C ARG A 66 -13.09 12.58 14.19
N ILE A 67 -12.31 12.53 13.11
CA ILE A 67 -12.54 11.60 11.99
C ILE A 67 -12.11 10.18 12.41
N PRO A 68 -12.96 9.15 12.22
CA PRO A 68 -12.59 7.78 12.55
C PRO A 68 -11.46 7.26 11.65
N ASN A 69 -10.58 6.44 12.23
CA ASN A 69 -9.42 5.85 11.56
C ASN A 69 -8.40 6.86 10.98
N ALA A 70 -8.35 8.09 11.52
CA ALA A 70 -7.31 9.06 11.21
C ALA A 70 -6.14 8.95 12.19
N ILE A 71 -4.95 9.35 11.74
CA ILE A 71 -3.76 9.49 12.59
C ILE A 71 -4.00 10.61 13.62
N PRO A 72 -3.60 10.44 14.90
CA PRO A 72 -3.71 11.48 15.91
C PRO A 72 -2.90 12.72 15.51
N GLY A 73 -3.52 13.91 15.58
CA GLY A 73 -2.92 15.17 15.13
C GLY A 73 -3.30 15.57 13.70
N ARG A 74 -4.05 14.71 12.99
CA ARG A 74 -4.64 14.99 11.66
C ARG A 74 -6.14 14.64 11.60
N ASP A 75 -6.77 14.54 12.76
CA ASP A 75 -8.15 14.11 12.96
C ASP A 75 -9.17 15.26 12.96
N ILE A 76 -8.70 16.51 12.85
CA ILE A 76 -9.50 17.73 12.91
C ILE A 76 -10.38 17.84 11.65
N PRO A 77 -11.72 17.91 11.81
CA PRO A 77 -12.67 17.88 10.70
C PRO A 77 -12.77 19.19 9.89
N ASP A 78 -12.07 20.23 10.31
CA ASP A 78 -12.11 21.56 9.67
C ASP A 78 -11.34 21.61 8.34
N ILE A 79 -10.39 20.70 8.14
CA ILE A 79 -9.58 20.67 6.92
C ILE A 79 -10.35 19.90 5.83
N VAL A 80 -10.91 20.62 4.86
CA VAL A 80 -11.63 20.03 3.73
C VAL A 80 -10.64 19.43 2.73
N ILE A 81 -10.32 18.16 2.93
CA ILE A 81 -9.44 17.39 2.03
C ILE A 81 -10.29 16.56 1.07
N ASN A 82 -10.14 16.82 -0.23
CA ASN A 82 -10.75 16.04 -1.30
C ASN A 82 -9.67 15.58 -2.29
N GLY A 83 -9.30 14.30 -2.23
CA GLY A 83 -8.14 13.80 -2.96
C GLY A 83 -6.85 14.47 -2.47
N MET A 84 -6.16 15.17 -3.36
CA MET A 84 -4.96 15.98 -3.03
C MET A 84 -5.28 17.46 -2.81
N LYS A 85 -6.50 17.92 -3.13
CA LYS A 85 -6.90 19.31 -2.94
C LYS A 85 -7.17 19.54 -1.44
N GLY A 86 -6.45 20.48 -0.85
CA GLY A 86 -6.53 20.81 0.58
C GLY A 86 -5.43 20.19 1.46
N VAL A 87 -4.50 19.42 0.89
CA VAL A 87 -3.32 18.94 1.63
C VAL A 87 -2.34 20.11 1.83
N PRO A 88 -1.91 20.40 3.08
CA PRO A 88 -0.92 21.44 3.36
C PRO A 88 0.36 21.25 2.54
N ALA A 89 0.92 22.34 2.03
CA ALA A 89 2.12 22.32 1.19
C ALA A 89 3.34 21.74 1.91
N GLU A 90 3.41 21.87 3.23
CA GLU A 90 4.46 21.31 4.09
C GLU A 90 4.55 19.79 3.97
N LEU A 91 3.41 19.11 4.09
CA LEU A 91 3.36 17.65 3.97
C LEU A 91 3.68 17.17 2.55
N LEU A 92 3.31 17.95 1.53
CA LEU A 92 3.71 17.66 0.16
C LEU A 92 5.23 17.78 -0.01
N ALA A 93 5.88 18.72 0.68
CA ALA A 93 7.33 18.89 0.64
C ALA A 93 8.06 17.75 1.36
N GLU A 94 7.58 17.32 2.53
CA GLU A 94 8.12 16.16 3.26
C GLU A 94 8.05 14.89 2.40
N LYS A 95 6.88 14.60 1.81
CA LYS A 95 6.72 13.44 0.93
C LYS A 95 7.61 13.49 -0.30
N LYS A 96 7.87 14.68 -0.86
CA LYS A 96 8.85 14.84 -1.95
C LYS A 96 10.27 14.46 -1.50
N LYS A 97 10.68 14.87 -0.30
CA LYS A 97 12.00 14.54 0.27
C LYS A 97 12.13 13.03 0.55
N GLU A 98 11.10 12.40 1.10
CA GLU A 98 11.08 10.94 1.28
C GLU A 98 11.25 10.20 -0.06
N GLN A 99 10.54 10.66 -1.10
CA GLN A 99 10.62 10.05 -2.43
C GLN A 99 11.98 10.26 -3.11
N THR A 100 12.70 11.34 -2.83
CA THR A 100 14.07 11.51 -3.33
C THR A 100 15.02 10.57 -2.59
N ILE A 101 14.93 10.49 -1.26
CA ILE A 101 15.76 9.58 -0.45
C ILE A 101 15.55 8.13 -0.89
N GLU A 102 14.31 7.69 -1.09
CA GLU A 102 14.03 6.32 -1.54
C GLU A 102 14.59 6.04 -2.96
N LYS A 103 14.61 7.05 -3.83
CA LYS A 103 15.21 6.91 -5.16
C LYS A 103 16.73 6.86 -5.09
N ASP A 104 17.33 7.66 -4.21
CA ASP A 104 18.77 7.67 -3.99
C ASP A 104 19.23 6.32 -3.42
N ILE A 105 18.56 5.79 -2.39
CA ILE A 105 18.85 4.44 -1.84
C ILE A 105 18.74 3.34 -2.92
N LYS A 106 17.76 3.43 -3.82
CA LYS A 106 17.60 2.47 -4.93
C LYS A 106 18.66 2.62 -6.01
N ARG A 107 19.16 3.84 -6.25
CA ARG A 107 20.30 4.07 -7.16
C ARG A 107 21.56 3.47 -6.55
N ASP A 108 21.85 3.79 -5.30
CA ASP A 108 23.05 3.33 -4.60
C ASP A 108 23.09 1.78 -4.49
N ASN A 109 21.95 1.13 -4.22
CA ASN A 109 21.85 -0.33 -4.23
C ASN A 109 22.04 -0.96 -5.62
N LYS A 110 21.69 -0.24 -6.69
CA LYS A 110 21.88 -0.72 -8.06
C LYS A 110 23.35 -0.59 -8.49
N ASP A 111 24.02 0.46 -8.05
CA ASP A 111 25.44 0.70 -8.30
C ASP A 111 26.34 -0.24 -7.47
N TYR A 112 25.88 -0.70 -6.29
CA TYR A 112 26.57 -1.71 -5.46
C TYR A 112 26.52 -3.16 -5.98
N ASN A 113 25.78 -3.46 -7.06
CA ASN A 113 25.83 -4.75 -7.75
C ASN A 113 26.41 -4.64 -9.17
N PRO A 114 27.68 -4.23 -9.33
CA PRO A 114 28.30 -4.06 -10.64
C PRO A 114 28.71 -5.39 -11.28
N HIS A 115 28.72 -6.49 -10.54
CA HIS A 115 28.95 -7.84 -11.05
C HIS A 115 27.90 -8.77 -10.45
N GLY A 116 26.83 -9.07 -11.21
CA GLY A 116 25.76 -9.95 -10.79
C GLY A 116 26.31 -11.17 -10.03
N ASN A 117 25.88 -11.32 -8.77
CA ASN A 117 26.43 -12.20 -7.74
C ASN A 117 26.79 -13.60 -8.30
N LYS A 118 28.01 -13.75 -8.84
CA LYS A 118 28.50 -15.01 -9.41
C LYS A 118 28.40 -16.14 -8.39
N MET A 119 28.60 -15.83 -7.10
CA MET A 119 28.42 -16.76 -5.99
C MET A 119 26.98 -17.26 -5.85
N LEU A 120 25.97 -16.40 -5.99
CA LEU A 120 24.56 -16.82 -5.92
C LEU A 120 24.17 -17.67 -7.15
N SER A 121 24.69 -17.32 -8.33
CA SER A 121 24.52 -18.14 -9.53
C SER A 121 25.22 -19.50 -9.41
N LEU A 122 26.42 -19.53 -8.83
CA LEU A 122 27.19 -20.76 -8.63
C LEU A 122 26.52 -21.66 -7.59
N MET A 123 26.07 -21.11 -6.46
CA MET A 123 25.30 -21.87 -5.47
C MET A 123 24.00 -22.43 -6.04
N ASN A 124 23.29 -21.66 -6.88
CA ASN A 124 22.09 -22.14 -7.56
C ASN A 124 22.39 -23.23 -8.60
N ALA A 125 23.54 -23.17 -9.28
CA ALA A 125 24.00 -24.22 -10.18
C ALA A 125 24.37 -25.50 -9.42
N VAL A 126 25.17 -25.38 -8.36
CA VAL A 126 25.55 -26.49 -7.47
C VAL A 126 24.32 -27.14 -6.83
N ALA A 127 23.33 -26.35 -6.39
CA ALA A 127 22.07 -26.88 -5.86
C ALA A 127 21.24 -27.62 -6.91
N LYS A 128 21.17 -27.11 -8.15
CA LYS A 128 20.49 -27.80 -9.26
C LYS A 128 21.18 -29.09 -9.66
N ASP A 129 22.51 -29.11 -9.66
CA ASP A 129 23.30 -30.31 -9.92
C ASP A 129 23.21 -31.32 -8.79
N PHE A 130 23.11 -30.87 -7.54
CA PHE A 130 22.82 -31.72 -6.39
C PHE A 130 21.43 -32.35 -6.51
N VAL A 131 20.38 -31.59 -6.85
CA VAL A 131 19.03 -32.14 -7.07
C VAL A 131 18.99 -33.08 -8.29
N ARG A 132 19.79 -32.82 -9.34
CA ARG A 132 19.91 -33.72 -10.50
C ARG A 132 20.62 -35.02 -10.17
N LYS A 133 21.73 -34.97 -9.42
CA LYS A 133 22.51 -36.15 -9.02
C LYS A 133 21.81 -36.99 -7.95
N ASN A 134 20.96 -36.36 -7.14
CA ASN A 134 20.19 -37.04 -6.08
C ASN A 134 18.71 -37.30 -6.47
N ARG A 135 18.35 -37.17 -7.75
CA ARG A 135 16.98 -37.44 -8.25
C ARG A 135 16.58 -38.91 -8.20
N ASP A 136 17.58 -39.80 -8.13
CA ASP A 136 17.42 -41.25 -8.05
C ASP A 136 17.62 -41.81 -6.63
N ILE A 137 17.84 -40.94 -5.63
CA ILE A 137 17.75 -41.34 -4.23
C ILE A 137 16.27 -41.46 -3.87
N ARG A 138 15.73 -42.68 -3.97
CA ARG A 138 14.53 -43.05 -3.23
C ARG A 138 14.88 -42.98 -1.75
N VAL A 139 14.33 -42.00 -1.04
CA VAL A 139 14.39 -41.96 0.43
C VAL A 139 13.57 -43.15 0.96
N PRO A 140 14.17 -44.18 1.57
CA PRO A 140 13.41 -45.25 2.18
C PRO A 140 12.88 -44.72 3.52
N GLY A 141 11.55 -44.72 3.70
CA GLY A 141 10.94 -44.53 5.01
C GLY A 141 10.33 -43.16 5.31
N MET A 142 9.55 -42.58 4.39
CA MET A 142 8.50 -41.65 4.81
C MET A 142 7.16 -42.40 4.81
N CYS A 143 6.61 -42.63 6.00
CA CYS A 143 5.26 -43.11 6.21
C CYS A 143 4.27 -42.22 5.45
N ASN A 144 3.50 -42.82 4.54
CA ASN A 144 2.42 -42.15 3.82
C ASN A 144 1.22 -41.98 4.77
N GLY A 145 1.20 -40.88 5.51
CA GLY A 145 -0.01 -40.38 6.16
C GLY A 145 -0.90 -39.64 5.15
N ALA A 146 -1.59 -40.37 4.29
CA ALA A 146 -2.65 -39.83 3.42
C ALA A 146 -3.82 -40.81 3.33
N GLU A 147 -4.45 -41.06 4.47
CA GLU A 147 -5.78 -41.66 4.54
C GLU A 147 -6.87 -40.58 4.46
N ARG A 148 -7.91 -40.92 3.69
CA ARG A 148 -9.24 -40.31 3.60
C ARG A 148 -9.35 -39.05 2.74
N ASN A 149 -9.90 -39.22 1.53
CA ASN A 149 -11.33 -38.96 1.29
C ASN A 149 -11.71 -39.29 -0.16
N ARG A 150 -12.21 -40.51 -0.43
CA ARG A 150 -13.05 -40.75 -1.61
C ARG A 150 -14.50 -40.88 -1.16
N ARG A 151 -15.25 -39.87 -1.58
CA ARG A 151 -16.71 -39.74 -1.53
C ARG A 151 -17.41 -41.00 -2.02
N PHE A 152 -18.47 -41.37 -1.29
CA PHE A 152 -19.80 -41.71 -1.78
C PHE A 152 -19.91 -41.88 -3.30
N ARG A 153 -20.19 -43.08 -3.79
CA ARG A 153 -21.56 -43.57 -4.03
C ARG A 153 -21.52 -45.02 -4.51
#